data_AF-A0A8D8AWJ6-F1
#
_entry.id   AF-A0A8D8AWJ6-F1
#
_cell.length_a   1.000
_cell.length_b   1.000
_cell.length_c   1.000
_cell.angle_alpha   90.00
_cell.angle_beta   90.00
_cell.angle_gamma   90.00
#
_symmetry.space_group_name_H-M   'P 1'
#
loop_
_entity.id
_entity.type
_entity.pdbx_description
1 polymer ?
#
loop_
_entity_poly.entity_id
_entity_poly.type
_entity_poly.pdbx_seq_one_letter_code
_entity_poly.pdbx_strand_id
1 'polypeptide(L)'
;FGEPDMEQIMTKATIHQFSKQSDCKINESDILKWAWHSWRMAVGPPIKQTYGKLIHLMNNGARRVGFQDAGDSWREELEMPNLRATVHRLWQEVKPLYQKFHAVIRHFLRKRYPEIKDFDRLGLIPAHILGDMWSQNWETYAASIVPHEVDIEHNFKRMNWTGQQLVKRAEDFYSSTGLPMMTKQFWEKSVFKRGANVTK
;
A
#
# COMPACT_ATOMS: atom_id res chain seq x y z
N PHE A 1 2.95 16.10 7.34
CA PHE A 1 3.25 14.65 7.37
C PHE A 1 3.08 14.06 5.97
N GLY A 2 4.03 14.36 5.07
CA GLY A 2 4.02 13.81 3.73
C GLY A 2 4.43 12.34 3.75
N GLU A 3 3.98 11.61 2.74
CA GLU A 3 4.52 10.31 2.33
C GLU A 3 6.05 10.31 2.55
N PRO A 4 6.58 9.45 3.44
CA PRO A 4 7.98 9.53 3.81
C PRO A 4 8.82 9.25 2.58
N ASP A 5 9.90 9.99 2.34
CA ASP A 5 10.86 9.70 1.26
C ASP A 5 11.29 8.21 1.26
N MET A 6 11.21 7.54 2.42
CA MET A 6 11.43 6.10 2.59
C MET A 6 10.39 5.22 1.89
N GLU A 7 9.13 5.61 1.81
CA GLU A 7 8.10 4.86 1.07
C GLU A 7 8.37 4.91 -0.43
N GLN A 8 8.77 6.08 -0.95
CA GLN A 8 9.19 6.19 -2.35
C GLN A 8 10.40 5.31 -2.66
N ILE A 9 11.36 5.20 -1.72
CA ILE A 9 12.51 4.28 -1.84
C ILE A 9 12.08 2.82 -1.94
N MET A 10 10.96 2.41 -1.33
CA MET A 10 10.45 1.03 -1.44
C MET A 10 9.95 0.68 -2.85
N THR A 11 9.77 1.68 -3.72
CA THR A 11 9.34 1.48 -5.11
C THR A 11 10.53 1.46 -6.08
N LYS A 12 10.45 0.62 -7.13
CA LYS A 12 11.53 0.44 -8.13
C LYS A 12 11.98 1.74 -8.81
N ALA A 13 11.05 2.68 -9.01
CA ALA A 13 11.32 3.93 -9.74
C ALA A 13 12.41 4.78 -9.07
N THR A 14 12.45 4.78 -7.73
CA THR A 14 13.32 5.63 -6.93
C THR A 14 14.70 5.00 -6.71
N ILE A 15 14.77 3.68 -6.53
CA ILE A 15 16.04 2.95 -6.30
C ILE A 15 17.00 3.11 -7.48
N HIS A 16 16.50 3.01 -8.72
CA HIS A 16 17.32 3.19 -9.91
C HIS A 16 17.91 4.60 -10.05
N GLN A 17 17.28 5.62 -9.45
CA GLN A 17 17.83 6.98 -9.39
C GLN A 17 18.96 7.08 -8.35
N PHE A 18 18.76 6.48 -7.16
CA PHE A 18 19.77 6.43 -6.11
C PHE A 18 21.04 5.69 -6.54
N SER A 19 20.91 4.54 -7.20
CA SER A 19 22.06 3.74 -7.64
C SER A 19 22.86 4.41 -8.77
N LYS A 20 22.27 5.35 -9.52
CA LYS A 20 22.96 6.11 -10.57
C LYS A 20 23.74 7.31 -10.03
N GLN A 21 23.33 7.85 -8.89
CA GLN A 21 23.94 9.04 -8.28
C GLN A 21 25.11 8.72 -7.35
N SER A 22 25.27 7.46 -6.94
CA SER A 22 26.32 7.04 -6.03
C SER A 22 27.20 5.99 -6.70
N ASP A 23 28.51 6.24 -6.81
CA ASP A 23 29.54 5.29 -7.26
C ASP A 23 29.70 4.06 -6.32
N CYS A 24 28.71 3.81 -5.47
CA CYS A 24 28.73 2.79 -4.43
C CYS A 24 27.99 1.53 -4.89
N LYS A 25 28.68 0.38 -4.83
CA LYS A 25 28.10 -0.94 -5.12
C LYS A 25 27.31 -1.46 -3.91
N ILE A 26 26.20 -0.81 -3.55
CA ILE A 26 25.28 -1.32 -2.53
C ILE A 26 24.22 -2.18 -3.21
N ASN A 27 23.92 -3.36 -2.66
CA ASN A 27 22.84 -4.19 -3.18
C ASN A 27 21.49 -3.52 -2.93
N GLU A 28 20.58 -3.63 -3.89
CA GLU A 28 19.23 -3.11 -3.77
C GLU A 28 18.48 -3.64 -2.54
N SER A 29 18.64 -4.93 -2.23
CA SER A 29 18.01 -5.54 -1.05
C SER A 29 18.47 -4.89 0.26
N ASP A 30 19.73 -4.46 0.35
CA ASP A 30 20.27 -3.78 1.54
C ASP A 30 19.67 -2.38 1.71
N ILE A 31 19.48 -1.64 0.60
CA ILE A 31 18.82 -0.33 0.60
C ILE A 31 17.35 -0.47 1.05
N LEU A 32 16.63 -1.44 0.47
CA LEU A 32 15.25 -1.75 0.84
C LEU A 32 15.12 -2.13 2.31
N LYS A 33 16.03 -2.97 2.80
CA LYS A 33 16.08 -3.36 4.21
C LYS A 33 16.33 -2.16 5.12
N TRP A 34 17.28 -1.29 4.75
CA TRP A 34 17.56 -0.06 5.50
C TRP A 34 16.33 0.86 5.56
N ALA A 35 15.65 1.10 4.44
CA ALA A 35 14.47 1.97 4.39
C ALA A 35 13.33 1.38 5.25
N TRP A 36 13.04 0.09 5.06
CA TRP A 36 12.02 -0.65 5.81
C TRP A 36 12.26 -0.63 7.32
N HIS A 37 13.52 -0.81 7.75
CA HIS A 37 13.91 -0.82 9.15
C HIS A 37 13.90 0.59 9.75
N SER A 38 14.48 1.57 9.05
CA SER A 38 14.56 2.96 9.50
C SER A 38 13.17 3.55 9.74
N TRP A 39 12.22 3.29 8.83
CA TRP A 39 10.83 3.71 9.01
C TRP A 39 10.21 3.15 10.29
N ARG A 40 10.37 1.84 10.52
CA ARG A 40 9.84 1.16 11.71
C ARG A 40 10.46 1.64 13.00
N MET A 41 11.77 1.92 12.99
CA MET A 41 12.47 2.45 14.17
C MET A 41 12.14 3.91 14.45
N ALA A 42 11.91 4.71 13.41
CA ALA A 42 11.52 6.11 13.57
C ALA A 42 10.07 6.26 14.06
N VAL A 43 9.16 5.42 13.59
CA VAL A 43 7.71 5.56 13.87
C VAL A 43 7.23 4.63 14.99
N GLY A 44 7.64 3.37 15.00
CA GLY A 44 7.11 2.32 15.87
C GLY A 44 7.34 2.55 17.37
N PRO A 45 8.60 2.71 17.84
CA PRO A 45 8.89 2.92 19.26
C PRO A 45 8.18 4.14 19.86
N PRO A 46 8.18 5.33 19.22
CA PRO A 46 7.46 6.49 19.76
C PRO A 46 5.94 6.30 19.89
N ILE A 47 5.29 5.60 18.95
CA ILE A 47 3.83 5.42 19.00
C ILE A 47 3.39 4.33 19.98
N LYS A 48 4.27 3.39 20.36
CA LYS A 48 3.91 2.18 21.13
C LYS A 48 3.12 2.51 22.40
N GLN A 49 3.60 3.47 23.20
CA GLN A 49 2.94 3.81 24.46
C GLN A 49 1.62 4.56 24.24
N THR A 50 1.62 5.54 23.33
CA THR A 50 0.43 6.35 23.03
C THR A 50 -0.67 5.51 22.40
N TYR A 51 -0.33 4.56 21.53
CA TYR A 51 -1.29 3.63 20.94
C TYR A 51 -1.95 2.75 22.01
N GLY A 52 -1.20 2.25 22.99
CA GLY A 52 -1.78 1.51 24.12
C GLY A 52 -2.78 2.35 24.93
N LYS A 53 -2.46 3.61 25.20
CA LYS A 53 -3.37 4.56 25.86
C LYS A 53 -4.63 4.83 25.02
N LEU A 54 -4.46 4.98 23.70
CA LEU A 54 -5.57 5.15 22.76
C LEU A 54 -6.54 3.96 22.82
N ILE A 55 -6.03 2.72 22.69
CA ILE A 55 -6.87 1.52 22.77
C ILE A 55 -7.61 1.42 24.10
N HIS A 56 -6.96 1.78 25.21
CA HIS A 56 -7.63 1.82 26.51
C HIS A 56 -8.79 2.82 26.53
N LEU A 57 -8.59 4.05 26.03
CA LEU A 57 -9.62 5.07 25.95
C LEU A 57 -10.78 4.64 25.03
N MET A 58 -10.47 4.09 23.86
CA MET A 58 -11.46 3.61 22.90
C MET A 58 -12.33 2.49 23.50
N ASN A 59 -11.71 1.53 24.17
CA ASN A 59 -12.44 0.44 24.83
C ASN A 59 -13.31 0.96 25.99
N ASN A 60 -12.84 1.94 26.76
CA ASN A 60 -13.66 2.58 27.79
C ASN A 60 -14.87 3.31 27.19
N GLY A 61 -14.70 3.99 26.06
CA GLY A 61 -15.79 4.62 25.32
C GLY A 61 -16.82 3.59 24.84
N ALA A 62 -16.35 2.52 24.19
CA ALA A 62 -17.21 1.45 23.67
C ALA A 62 -18.05 0.77 24.76
N ARG A 63 -17.45 0.48 25.93
CA ARG A 63 -18.16 -0.14 27.06
C ARG A 63 -19.24 0.75 27.66
N ARG A 64 -19.08 2.07 27.62
CA ARG A 64 -20.10 3.02 28.12
C ARG A 64 -21.38 3.02 27.29
N VAL A 65 -21.29 2.60 26.02
CA VAL A 65 -22.43 2.51 25.10
C VAL A 65 -22.89 1.06 24.88
N GLY A 66 -22.38 0.10 25.68
CA GLY A 66 -22.86 -1.28 25.71
C GLY A 66 -22.05 -2.29 24.89
N PHE A 67 -20.99 -1.88 24.18
CA PHE A 67 -20.11 -2.80 23.44
C PHE A 67 -19.04 -3.45 24.32
N GLN A 68 -18.53 -4.62 23.93
CA GLN A 68 -17.46 -5.29 24.69
C GLN A 68 -16.11 -4.53 24.63
N ASP A 69 -15.78 -4.05 23.43
CA ASP A 69 -14.57 -3.29 23.11
C ASP A 69 -14.78 -2.45 21.85
N ALA A 70 -13.78 -1.65 21.49
CA ALA A 70 -13.85 -0.79 20.30
C ALA A 70 -13.98 -1.60 19.00
N GLY A 71 -13.40 -2.80 18.93
CA GLY A 71 -13.52 -3.66 17.77
C GLY A 71 -14.91 -4.26 17.63
N ASP A 72 -15.63 -4.44 18.72
CA ASP A 72 -17.04 -4.84 18.74
C ASP A 72 -17.93 -3.76 18.13
N SER A 73 -17.73 -2.51 18.59
CA SER A 73 -18.39 -1.34 18.00
C SER A 73 -18.15 -1.22 16.49
N TRP A 74 -16.93 -1.46 16.00
CA TRP A 74 -16.62 -1.40 14.56
C TRP A 74 -17.27 -2.52 13.75
N ARG A 75 -17.43 -3.71 14.34
CA ARG A 75 -18.06 -4.83 13.64
C ARG A 75 -19.57 -4.63 13.49
N GLU A 76 -20.18 -3.91 14.44
CA GLU A 76 -21.61 -3.60 14.41
C GLU A 76 -22.00 -2.72 13.22
N GLU A 77 -21.09 -1.88 12.69
CA GLU A 77 -21.35 -1.04 11.51
C GLU A 77 -21.77 -1.83 10.27
N LEU A 78 -21.40 -3.11 10.19
CA LEU A 78 -21.79 -3.99 9.08
C LEU A 78 -23.12 -4.71 9.33
N GLU A 79 -23.68 -4.65 10.55
CA GLU A 79 -24.93 -5.31 10.95
C GLU A 79 -24.96 -6.82 10.58
N MET A 80 -23.79 -7.47 10.68
CA MET A 80 -23.58 -8.88 10.29
C MET A 80 -23.29 -9.75 11.52
N PRO A 81 -24.28 -10.51 12.05
CA PRO A 81 -24.12 -11.28 13.29
C PRO A 81 -22.94 -12.27 13.31
N ASN A 82 -22.60 -12.85 12.15
CA ASN A 82 -21.53 -13.85 12.00
C ASN A 82 -20.29 -13.33 11.24
N LEU A 83 -20.05 -12.01 11.27
CA LEU A 83 -19.00 -11.36 10.48
C LEU A 83 -17.64 -12.06 10.58
N ARG A 84 -17.17 -12.38 11.79
CA ARG A 84 -15.86 -13.02 12.00
C ARG A 84 -15.77 -14.40 11.32
N ALA A 85 -16.82 -15.20 11.43
CA ALA A 85 -16.88 -16.52 10.78
C ALA A 85 -16.93 -16.38 9.26
N THR A 86 -17.69 -15.41 8.73
CA THR A 86 -17.75 -15.11 7.30
C THR A 86 -16.39 -14.69 6.74
N VAL A 87 -15.70 -13.75 7.40
CA VAL A 87 -14.35 -13.31 7.00
C VAL A 87 -13.36 -14.48 7.03
N HIS A 88 -13.40 -15.32 8.07
CA HIS A 88 -12.54 -16.49 8.15
C HIS A 88 -12.82 -17.49 7.01
N ARG A 89 -14.09 -17.77 6.69
CA ARG A 89 -14.48 -18.63 5.56
C ARG A 89 -13.96 -18.08 4.23
N LEU A 90 -14.21 -16.80 3.94
CA LEU A 90 -13.73 -16.15 2.72
C LEU A 90 -12.20 -16.20 2.61
N TRP A 91 -11.48 -16.00 3.71
CA TRP A 91 -10.04 -16.17 3.73
C TRP A 91 -9.61 -17.60 3.37
N GLN A 92 -10.27 -18.63 3.90
CA GLN A 92 -9.95 -20.02 3.53
C GLN A 92 -10.21 -20.32 2.05
N GLU A 93 -11.20 -19.67 1.43
CA GLU A 93 -11.48 -19.80 -0.01
C GLU A 93 -10.40 -19.13 -0.87
N VAL A 94 -9.88 -17.96 -0.45
CA VAL A 94 -8.81 -17.24 -1.16
C VAL A 94 -7.43 -17.86 -0.91
N LYS A 95 -7.21 -18.45 0.26
CA LYS A 95 -5.90 -18.95 0.72
C LYS A 95 -5.19 -19.89 -0.26
N PRO A 96 -5.84 -20.88 -0.92
CA PRO A 96 -5.18 -21.74 -1.90
C PRO A 96 -4.60 -20.97 -3.09
N LEU A 97 -5.31 -19.94 -3.58
CA LEU A 97 -4.82 -19.06 -4.64
C LEU A 97 -3.66 -18.21 -4.13
N TYR A 98 -3.80 -17.61 -2.94
CA TYR A 98 -2.73 -16.82 -2.32
C TYR A 98 -1.45 -17.64 -2.13
N GLN A 99 -1.54 -18.90 -1.69
CA GLN A 99 -0.37 -19.76 -1.50
C GLN A 99 0.35 -20.06 -2.81
N LYS A 100 -0.39 -20.32 -3.90
CA LYS A 100 0.20 -20.51 -5.24
C LYS A 100 0.87 -19.23 -5.72
N PHE A 101 0.19 -18.09 -5.59
CA PHE A 101 0.72 -16.78 -5.96
C PHE A 101 1.98 -16.42 -5.15
N HIS A 102 1.94 -16.59 -3.83
CA HIS A 102 3.09 -16.43 -2.93
C HIS A 102 4.27 -17.30 -3.36
N ALA A 103 4.06 -18.56 -3.74
CA ALA A 103 5.13 -19.44 -4.22
C ALA A 103 5.77 -18.94 -5.53
N VAL A 104 4.95 -18.46 -6.48
CA VAL A 104 5.44 -17.87 -7.74
C VAL A 104 6.27 -16.62 -7.46
N ILE A 105 5.74 -15.69 -6.65
CA ILE A 105 6.43 -14.45 -6.27
C ILE A 105 7.75 -14.76 -5.56
N ARG A 106 7.73 -15.68 -4.58
CA ARG A 106 8.93 -16.13 -3.87
C ARG A 106 9.99 -16.64 -4.84
N HIS A 107 9.62 -17.44 -5.85
CA HIS A 107 10.56 -17.94 -6.85
C HIS A 107 11.22 -16.82 -7.66
N PHE A 108 10.45 -15.83 -8.13
CA PHE A 108 10.99 -14.68 -8.86
C PHE A 108 11.89 -13.80 -7.97
N LEU A 109 11.48 -13.52 -6.74
CA LEU A 109 12.25 -12.71 -5.81
C LEU A 109 13.58 -13.38 -5.44
N ARG A 110 13.61 -14.71 -5.26
CA ARG A 110 14.85 -15.44 -4.98
C ARG A 110 15.85 -15.34 -6.14
N LYS A 111 15.38 -15.33 -7.38
CA LYS A 111 16.23 -15.10 -8.55
C LYS A 111 16.73 -13.65 -8.61
N ARG A 112 15.91 -12.71 -8.17
CA ARG A 112 16.23 -11.27 -8.21
C ARG A 112 17.21 -10.83 -7.12
N TYR A 113 17.13 -11.44 -5.95
CA TYR A 113 17.93 -11.12 -4.76
C TYR A 113 18.73 -12.35 -4.26
N PRO A 114 19.66 -12.90 -5.07
CA PRO A 114 20.46 -14.07 -4.69
C PRO A 114 21.40 -13.81 -3.50
N GLU A 115 21.68 -12.55 -3.17
CA GLU A 115 22.53 -12.13 -2.06
C GLU A 115 21.90 -12.37 -0.68
N ILE A 116 20.58 -12.55 -0.59
CA ILE A 116 19.88 -12.78 0.68
C ILE A 116 20.03 -14.25 1.09
N LYS A 117 21.04 -14.54 1.93
CA LYS A 117 21.42 -15.90 2.35
C LYS A 117 20.28 -16.71 3.00
N ASP A 118 19.44 -16.06 3.81
CA ASP A 118 18.37 -16.73 4.57
C ASP A 118 17.05 -16.86 3.77
N PHE A 119 17.04 -16.50 2.49
CA PHE A 119 15.84 -16.56 1.66
C PHE A 119 15.61 -17.97 1.08
N ASP A 120 15.05 -18.85 1.92
CA ASP A 120 14.80 -20.25 1.58
C ASP A 120 13.65 -20.43 0.55
N ARG A 121 13.75 -21.50 -0.25
CA ARG A 121 12.74 -21.91 -1.25
C ARG A 121 11.40 -22.27 -0.62
N LEU A 122 11.41 -22.80 0.61
CA LEU A 122 10.19 -23.18 1.34
C LEU A 122 9.84 -22.19 2.46
N GLY A 123 10.74 -21.25 2.76
CA GLY A 123 10.57 -20.22 3.79
C GLY A 123 9.66 -19.05 3.40
N LEU A 124 9.55 -18.08 4.32
CA LEU A 124 8.77 -16.86 4.14
C LEU A 124 9.49 -15.85 3.24
N ILE A 125 8.74 -14.95 2.62
CA ILE A 125 9.31 -13.83 1.87
C ILE A 125 9.71 -12.72 2.86
N PRO A 126 10.95 -12.18 2.78
CA PRO A 126 11.32 -11.00 3.56
C PRO A 126 10.41 -9.80 3.25
N ALA A 127 9.84 -9.16 4.27
CA ALA A 127 8.84 -8.10 4.10
C ALA A 127 9.35 -6.86 3.33
N HIS A 128 10.65 -6.58 3.37
CA HIS A 128 11.25 -5.40 2.75
C HIS A 128 11.43 -5.51 1.22
N ILE A 129 11.25 -6.70 0.64
CA ILE A 129 11.44 -6.91 -0.82
C ILE A 129 10.12 -7.11 -1.57
N LEU A 130 9.00 -6.61 -1.04
CA LEU A 130 7.68 -6.77 -1.66
C LEU A 130 7.19 -5.53 -2.43
N GLY A 131 8.05 -4.53 -2.64
CA GLY A 131 7.76 -3.35 -3.48
C GLY A 131 6.91 -2.27 -2.80
N ASP A 132 6.66 -2.44 -1.50
CA ASP A 132 5.84 -1.56 -0.67
C ASP A 132 6.36 -1.60 0.78
N MET A 133 6.18 -0.49 1.53
CA MET A 133 6.66 -0.34 2.91
C MET A 133 6.04 -1.35 3.89
N TRP A 134 4.81 -1.78 3.63
CA TRP A 134 4.03 -2.70 4.48
C TRP A 134 3.79 -4.07 3.84
N SER A 135 4.38 -4.31 2.67
CA SER A 135 4.18 -5.54 1.88
C SER A 135 2.73 -5.77 1.46
N GLN A 136 1.91 -4.71 1.35
CA GLN A 136 0.47 -4.83 1.08
C GLN A 136 0.14 -4.90 -0.41
N ASN A 137 0.99 -4.31 -1.27
CA ASN A 137 0.83 -4.31 -2.71
C ASN A 137 2.12 -4.82 -3.38
N TRP A 138 2.00 -5.84 -4.24
CA TRP A 138 3.13 -6.48 -4.95
C TRP A 138 3.15 -6.16 -6.44
N GLU A 139 2.33 -5.20 -6.89
CA GLU A 139 2.17 -4.79 -8.29
C GLU A 139 3.48 -4.34 -8.96
N THR A 140 4.45 -3.86 -8.17
CA THR A 140 5.79 -3.52 -8.66
C THR A 140 6.51 -4.72 -9.32
N TYR A 141 6.05 -5.95 -9.07
CA TYR A 141 6.55 -7.16 -9.73
C TYR A 141 5.69 -7.65 -10.89
N ALA A 142 4.56 -7.00 -11.20
CA ALA A 142 3.68 -7.38 -12.31
C ALA A 142 4.45 -7.48 -13.63
N ALA A 143 5.25 -6.46 -13.97
CA ALA A 143 6.16 -6.44 -15.12
C ALA A 143 7.09 -7.67 -15.23
N SER A 144 7.47 -8.25 -14.08
CA SER A 144 8.39 -9.40 -14.02
C SER A 144 7.69 -10.75 -14.17
N ILE A 145 6.35 -10.76 -14.12
CA ILE A 145 5.52 -11.97 -14.04
C ILE A 145 4.56 -12.06 -15.22
N VAL A 146 4.05 -10.91 -15.69
CA VAL A 146 3.05 -10.82 -16.76
C VAL A 146 3.77 -10.67 -18.11
N PRO A 147 3.53 -11.57 -19.10
CA PRO A 147 4.24 -11.56 -20.38
C PRO A 147 4.00 -10.33 -21.27
N HIS A 148 2.85 -9.67 -21.10
CA HIS A 148 2.42 -8.53 -21.92
C HIS A 148 1.92 -7.42 -21.00
N GLU A 149 2.83 -6.54 -20.61
CA GLU A 149 2.50 -5.37 -19.81
C GLU A 149 1.96 -4.25 -20.71
N VAL A 150 0.88 -3.60 -20.27
CA VAL A 150 0.38 -2.37 -20.89
C VAL A 150 0.95 -1.21 -20.10
N ASP A 151 1.89 -0.47 -20.70
CA ASP A 151 2.47 0.73 -20.06
C ASP A 151 1.51 1.93 -20.21
N ILE A 152 0.61 2.05 -19.24
CA ILE A 152 -0.37 3.15 -19.18
C ILE A 152 0.35 4.45 -18.78
N GLU A 153 1.40 4.38 -17.96
CA GLU A 153 2.15 5.53 -17.44
C GLU A 153 2.88 6.29 -18.55
N HIS A 154 3.51 5.57 -19.49
CA HIS A 154 4.12 6.18 -20.67
C HIS A 154 3.11 6.98 -21.50
N ASN A 155 1.90 6.43 -21.68
CA ASN A 155 0.85 7.09 -22.44
C ASN A 155 0.34 8.34 -21.72
N PHE A 156 0.15 8.31 -20.39
CA PHE A 156 -0.25 9.50 -19.63
C PHE A 156 0.82 10.59 -19.65
N LYS A 157 2.10 10.23 -19.51
CA LYS A 157 3.22 11.18 -19.62
C LYS A 157 3.25 11.87 -20.99
N ARG A 158 3.03 11.10 -22.07
CA ARG A 158 2.98 11.65 -23.43
C ARG A 158 1.79 12.60 -23.64
N MET A 159 0.63 12.29 -23.06
CA MET A 159 -0.57 13.10 -23.22
C MET A 159 -0.63 14.33 -22.29
N ASN A 160 0.29 14.46 -21.32
CA ASN A 160 0.37 15.56 -20.36
C ASN A 160 -0.96 15.83 -19.63
N TRP A 161 -1.63 14.77 -19.15
CA TRP A 161 -2.90 14.89 -18.44
C TRP A 161 -2.71 15.52 -17.06
N THR A 162 -3.58 16.46 -16.72
CA THR A 162 -3.70 17.05 -15.39
C THR A 162 -4.57 16.19 -14.48
N GLY A 163 -4.39 16.29 -13.16
CA GLY A 163 -5.24 15.59 -12.18
C GLY A 163 -6.72 15.90 -12.37
N GLN A 164 -7.07 17.15 -12.73
CA GLN A 164 -8.46 17.53 -13.00
C GLN A 164 -9.02 16.82 -14.25
N GLN A 165 -8.21 16.64 -15.30
CA GLN A 165 -8.64 15.90 -16.51
C GLN A 165 -8.87 14.41 -16.21
N LEU A 166 -8.06 13.79 -15.35
CA LEU A 166 -8.28 12.42 -14.88
C LEU A 166 -9.62 12.29 -14.13
N VAL A 167 -9.93 13.24 -13.25
CA VAL A 167 -11.21 13.23 -12.52
C VAL A 167 -12.39 13.46 -13.46
N LYS A 168 -12.26 14.33 -14.46
CA LYS A 168 -13.31 14.51 -15.49
C LYS A 168 -13.54 13.23 -16.27
N ARG A 169 -12.47 12.52 -16.63
CA ARG A 169 -12.60 11.24 -17.31
C ARG A 169 -13.32 10.18 -16.47
N ALA A 170 -13.14 10.21 -15.15
CA ALA A 170 -13.90 9.35 -14.24
C ALA A 170 -15.38 9.77 -14.16
N GLU A 171 -15.68 11.08 -14.11
CA GLU A 171 -17.05 11.61 -14.17
C GLU A 171 -17.77 11.21 -15.48
N ASP A 172 -17.09 11.29 -16.62
CA ASP A 172 -17.61 10.84 -17.92
C ASP A 172 -18.00 9.35 -17.87
N PHE A 173 -17.16 8.51 -17.24
CA PHE A 173 -17.46 7.09 -17.09
C PHE A 173 -18.73 6.87 -16.25
N TYR A 174 -18.82 7.48 -15.07
CA TYR A 174 -19.99 7.32 -14.20
C TYR A 174 -21.26 7.89 -14.84
N SER A 175 -21.18 9.06 -15.47
CA SER A 175 -22.32 9.66 -16.17
C SER A 175 -22.76 8.84 -17.38
N SER A 176 -21.84 8.17 -18.09
CA SER A 176 -22.19 7.23 -19.16
C SER A 176 -23.00 6.03 -18.68
N THR A 177 -22.88 5.67 -17.39
CA THR A 177 -23.70 4.62 -16.74
C THR A 177 -25.01 5.14 -16.15
N GLY A 178 -25.31 6.44 -16.33
CA GLY A 178 -26.54 7.08 -15.83
C GLY A 178 -26.45 7.67 -14.43
N LEU A 179 -25.25 7.70 -13.83
CA LEU A 179 -25.05 8.38 -12.54
C LEU A 179 -24.95 9.91 -12.72
N PRO A 180 -25.30 10.70 -11.69
CA PRO A 180 -25.21 12.16 -11.78
C PRO A 180 -23.76 12.64 -11.90
N MET A 181 -23.58 13.74 -12.64
CA MET A 181 -22.31 14.49 -12.67
C MET A 181 -22.03 15.14 -11.30
N MET A 182 -20.76 15.47 -11.07
CA MET A 182 -20.32 16.17 -9.88
C MET A 182 -20.88 17.59 -9.82
N THR A 183 -21.02 18.10 -8.61
CA THR A 183 -21.53 19.46 -8.38
C THR A 183 -20.49 20.52 -8.75
N LYS A 184 -20.95 21.75 -9.01
CA LYS A 184 -20.06 22.90 -9.19
C LYS A 184 -19.11 23.10 -8.00
N GLN A 185 -19.61 22.90 -6.78
CA GLN A 185 -18.80 23.05 -5.57
C GLN A 185 -17.68 22.03 -5.48
N PHE A 186 -17.89 20.80 -5.96
CA PHE A 186 -16.84 19.78 -6.03
C PHE A 186 -15.66 20.28 -6.87
N TRP A 187 -15.94 20.83 -8.06
CA TRP A 187 -14.90 21.34 -8.95
C TRP A 187 -14.19 22.59 -8.42
N GLU A 188 -14.91 23.45 -7.69
CA GLU A 188 -14.37 24.69 -7.14
C GLU A 188 -13.52 24.48 -5.87
N LYS A 189 -13.89 23.51 -5.03
CA LYS A 189 -13.30 23.33 -3.69
C LYS A 189 -12.31 22.16 -3.58
N SER A 190 -12.28 21.26 -4.56
CA SER A 190 -11.38 20.10 -4.52
C SER A 190 -9.96 20.47 -4.95
N VAL A 191 -8.97 19.79 -4.36
CA VAL A 191 -7.56 19.98 -4.66
C VAL A 191 -7.08 18.86 -5.59
N PHE A 192 -6.89 19.18 -6.88
CA PHE A 192 -6.52 18.20 -7.91
C PHE A 192 -5.00 18.09 -8.18
N LYS A 193 -4.20 18.91 -7.50
CA LYS A 193 -2.74 18.84 -7.52
C LYS A 193 -2.19 19.27 -6.18
N ARG A 194 -1.04 18.72 -5.79
CA ARG A 194 -0.33 19.20 -4.59
C ARG A 194 0.01 20.69 -4.79
N GLY A 195 -0.42 21.54 -3.85
CA GLY A 195 -0.12 22.96 -3.91
C GLY A 195 1.37 23.23 -3.71
N ALA A 196 1.93 24.23 -4.41
CA ALA A 196 3.33 24.64 -4.26
C ALA A 196 3.66 25.18 -2.85
N ASN A 197 2.63 25.58 -2.08
CA ASN A 197 2.76 26.20 -0.75
C ASN A 197 2.33 25.29 0.41
N VAL A 198 2.38 23.97 0.24
CA VAL A 198 2.35 23.08 1.42
C VAL A 198 3.77 22.96 1.92
N THR A 199 4.22 23.95 2.68
CA THR A 199 5.41 23.83 3.52
C THR A 199 5.26 22.59 4.40
N LYS A 200 6.33 21.79 4.41
CA LYS A 200 6.41 20.47 5.06
C LYS A 200 6.06 20.51 6.54
#